data_AF-A0AAD8YMU6-F1
#
_entry.id   AF-A0AAD8YMU6-F1
#
_cell.length_a   1.000
_cell.length_b   1.000
_cell.length_c   1.000
_cell.angle_alpha   90.00
_cell.angle_beta   90.00
_cell.angle_gamma   90.00
#
_symmetry.space_group_name_H-M   'P 1'
#
loop_
_entity.id
_entity.type
_entity.pdbx_description
1 polymer ?
#
loop_
_entity_poly.entity_id
_entity_poly.type
_entity_poly.pdbx_seq_one_letter_code
_entity_poly.pdbx_strand_id
1 'polypeptide(L)'
;MILDEAGIRQIAEDIEQAEEYEESPPESCMPLTIESVPLSTEIDDNPERKRPYLPSCYNVYDKIKGSIHLAFLSHLCFILASLFYLKLALVTLNWYLYTKRRGVPQDILDEDTEEVWTSWTSENGADYIFDKWEAYRLEYELFYIMGALFFVFVGLLDLIRYFDCLNMVLVLAGVAGMISALSKTYQARTIWDFVSVHMFFIEAINLLLRKHNYEGVACFRIGDVCFLIGALLDCIGSYVGIAEHEGLWVIQMDVFSCCLWLFSALTDITAEIYYLRKRVGGSSDGIGTVQCY
;
A
#
# COMPACT_ATOMS: atom_id res chain seq x y z
N MET A 1 -26.76 12.41 27.85
CA MET A 1 -27.48 13.57 27.31
C MET A 1 -28.66 13.01 26.54
N ILE A 2 -29.82 12.96 27.19
CA ILE A 2 -31.04 12.37 26.63
C ILE A 2 -31.76 13.53 25.94
N LEU A 3 -31.82 13.52 24.61
CA LEU A 3 -32.64 14.46 23.85
C LEU A 3 -34.10 14.09 24.13
N ASP A 4 -34.86 15.02 24.70
CA ASP A 4 -36.29 14.82 24.95
C ASP A 4 -37.09 14.90 23.63
N GLU A 5 -38.34 14.46 23.66
CA GLU A 5 -39.24 14.49 22.50
C GLU A 5 -39.45 15.90 21.93
N ALA A 6 -39.20 16.96 22.71
CA ALA A 6 -39.29 18.33 22.23
C ALA A 6 -38.10 18.68 21.32
N GLY A 7 -36.89 18.21 21.65
CA GLY A 7 -35.71 18.37 20.79
C GLY A 7 -35.83 17.66 19.43
N ILE A 8 -36.50 16.51 19.38
CA ILE A 8 -36.71 15.78 18.12
C ILE A 8 -37.73 16.50 17.22
N ARG A 9 -38.76 17.14 17.79
CA ARG A 9 -39.74 17.92 17.01
C ARG A 9 -39.14 19.19 16.42
N GLN A 10 -38.27 19.88 17.16
CA GLN A 10 -37.60 21.09 16.65
C GLN A 10 -36.73 20.77 15.42
N ILE A 11 -35.99 19.66 15.45
CA ILE A 11 -35.15 19.22 14.33
C ILE A 11 -35.99 18.82 13.11
N ALA A 12 -37.18 18.23 13.32
CA ALA A 12 -38.07 17.88 12.23
C ALA A 12 -38.68 19.12 11.54
N GLU A 13 -39.06 20.15 12.31
CA GLU A 13 -39.55 21.43 11.77
C GLU A 13 -38.44 22.19 11.02
N ASP A 14 -37.20 22.15 11.52
CA ASP A 14 -36.05 22.79 10.88
C ASP A 14 -35.68 22.12 9.52
N ILE A 15 -35.90 20.80 9.39
CA ILE A 15 -35.69 20.06 8.12
C ILE A 15 -36.82 20.36 7.13
N GLU A 16 -38.06 20.42 7.59
CA GLU A 16 -39.23 20.70 6.73
C GLU A 16 -39.19 22.15 6.19
N GLN A 17 -38.65 23.11 6.96
CA GLN A 17 -38.41 24.48 6.47
C GLN A 17 -37.20 24.58 5.51
N ALA A 18 -36.22 23.70 5.62
CA ALA A 18 -35.06 23.70 4.73
C ALA A 18 -35.40 23.16 3.33
N GLU A 19 -36.37 22.26 3.21
CA GLU A 19 -36.83 21.71 1.93
C GLU A 19 -37.78 22.66 1.16
N GLU A 20 -38.40 23.65 1.82
CA GLU A 20 -39.28 24.63 1.16
C GLU A 20 -38.53 25.77 0.45
N TYR A 21 -37.19 25.83 0.58
CA TYR A 21 -36.36 26.90 0.00
C TYR A 21 -35.40 26.46 -1.13
N GLU A 22 -35.45 25.21 -1.60
CA GLU A 22 -34.73 24.80 -2.82
C GLU A 22 -35.51 25.19 -4.09
N GLU A 23 -35.63 26.50 -4.35
CA GLU A 23 -35.94 27.01 -5.68
C GLU A 23 -34.67 27.01 -6.57
N SER A 24 -34.82 26.44 -7.77
CA SER A 24 -33.85 26.32 -8.85
C SER A 24 -33.00 27.58 -9.11
N PRO A 25 -31.71 27.45 -9.51
CA PRO A 25 -30.84 28.60 -9.71
C PRO A 25 -31.17 29.32 -11.03
N PRO A 26 -31.29 30.67 -11.06
CA PRO A 26 -31.29 31.40 -12.31
C PRO A 26 -29.86 31.68 -12.77
N GLU A 27 -29.63 31.47 -14.06
CA GLU A 27 -28.48 31.96 -14.80
C GLU A 27 -28.41 33.50 -14.78
N SER A 28 -27.17 34.02 -14.83
CA SER A 28 -26.77 35.31 -15.42
C SER A 28 -26.39 36.48 -14.49
N CYS A 29 -25.26 37.10 -14.89
CA CYS A 29 -24.77 38.46 -14.59
C CYS A 29 -23.98 38.75 -13.29
N MET A 30 -22.66 38.83 -13.49
CA MET A 30 -21.61 39.77 -13.02
C MET A 30 -21.92 40.94 -12.04
N PRO A 31 -20.86 41.51 -11.40
CA PRO A 31 -20.79 41.73 -9.96
C PRO A 31 -21.22 43.13 -9.53
N LEU A 32 -21.76 43.23 -8.31
CA LEU A 32 -21.96 44.49 -7.61
C LEU A 32 -21.24 44.50 -6.26
N THR A 33 -20.33 45.46 -6.19
CA THR A 33 -19.65 46.03 -5.03
C THR A 33 -20.60 46.30 -3.87
N ILE A 34 -20.26 45.79 -2.68
CA ILE A 34 -20.79 46.29 -1.41
C ILE A 34 -19.64 46.96 -0.67
N GLU A 35 -19.78 48.28 -0.53
CA GLU A 35 -18.96 49.14 0.31
C GLU A 35 -19.11 48.73 1.78
N SER A 36 -17.98 48.52 2.45
CA SER A 36 -17.89 48.33 3.88
C SER A 36 -17.97 49.68 4.61
N VAL A 37 -18.95 49.82 5.50
CA VAL A 37 -18.95 50.89 6.52
C VAL A 37 -18.23 50.36 7.77
N PRO A 38 -17.24 51.08 8.32
CA PRO A 38 -16.41 50.59 9.40
C PRO A 38 -17.08 50.83 10.75
N LEU A 39 -17.14 49.79 11.59
CA LEU A 39 -17.34 49.97 13.01
C LEU A 39 -16.03 49.65 13.73
N SER A 40 -15.30 50.73 14.01
CA SER A 40 -14.15 50.78 14.89
C SER A 40 -14.55 50.39 16.30
N THR A 41 -14.03 49.27 16.78
CA THR A 41 -13.72 49.09 18.20
C THR A 41 -12.25 48.75 18.29
N GLU A 42 -11.48 49.74 18.73
CA GLU A 42 -10.08 49.66 19.09
C GLU A 42 -9.87 48.50 20.08
N ILE A 43 -9.09 47.50 19.67
CA ILE A 43 -8.45 46.54 20.58
C ILE A 43 -6.99 46.45 20.16
N ASP A 44 -6.21 47.32 20.79
CA ASP A 44 -4.84 47.10 21.29
C ASP A 44 -3.86 46.37 20.34
N ASP A 45 -3.15 47.17 19.53
CA ASP A 45 -1.96 46.77 18.78
C ASP A 45 -0.81 46.42 19.74
N ASN A 46 -0.78 45.17 20.19
CA ASN A 46 0.41 44.57 20.79
C ASN A 46 0.89 43.38 19.94
N PRO A 47 1.95 43.52 19.13
CA PRO A 47 2.42 42.46 18.24
C PRO A 47 3.17 41.33 18.98
N GLU A 48 3.28 41.36 20.31
CA GLU A 48 3.91 40.30 21.10
C GLU A 48 2.91 39.33 21.73
N ARG A 49 1.95 38.80 20.96
CA ARG A 49 1.36 37.51 21.29
C ARG A 49 2.39 36.42 20.97
N LYS A 50 3.34 36.24 21.88
CA LYS A 50 4.26 35.09 21.92
C LYS A 50 3.43 33.83 21.68
N ARG A 51 3.55 33.26 20.48
CA ARG A 51 3.02 31.92 20.21
C ARG A 51 3.60 31.01 21.30
N PRO A 52 2.78 30.18 21.95
CA PRO A 52 3.31 29.24 22.92
C PRO A 52 4.40 28.43 22.24
N TYR A 53 5.64 28.55 22.73
CA TYR A 53 6.76 27.70 22.35
C TYR A 53 6.36 26.26 22.71
N LEU A 54 5.84 25.52 21.74
CA LEU A 54 5.67 24.07 21.85
C LEU A 54 7.08 23.46 21.86
N PRO A 55 7.48 22.79 22.94
CA PRO A 55 8.88 22.47 23.19
C PRO A 55 9.35 21.27 22.37
N SER A 56 10.53 21.39 21.77
CA SER A 56 11.49 20.33 21.40
C SER A 56 11.11 19.22 20.41
N CYS A 57 9.88 18.71 20.37
CA CYS A 57 9.51 17.60 19.49
C CYS A 57 9.28 18.03 18.02
N TYR A 58 8.86 19.28 17.80
CA TYR A 58 8.73 19.84 16.44
C TYR A 58 10.08 19.98 15.71
N ASN A 59 11.19 20.14 16.45
CA ASN A 59 12.52 20.34 15.86
C ASN A 59 13.16 19.04 15.35
N VAL A 60 12.78 17.90 15.95
CA VAL A 60 13.14 16.56 15.46
C VAL A 60 12.25 16.18 14.27
N TYR A 61 10.97 16.56 14.33
CA TYR A 61 9.97 16.32 13.30
C TYR A 61 10.34 16.93 11.94
N ASP A 62 10.69 18.22 11.90
CA ASP A 62 11.10 18.90 10.65
C ASP A 62 12.42 18.35 10.10
N LYS A 63 13.23 17.72 10.96
CA LYS A 63 14.52 17.12 10.57
C LYS A 63 14.37 15.71 10.00
N ILE A 64 13.29 15.00 10.34
CA ILE A 64 13.00 13.63 9.90
C ILE A 64 12.14 13.63 8.63
N LYS A 65 11.21 14.57 8.52
CA LYS A 65 10.35 14.73 7.34
C LYS A 65 11.22 14.95 6.09
N GLY A 66 10.95 14.18 5.05
CA GLY A 66 11.75 14.23 3.82
C GLY A 66 13.20 13.75 3.96
N SER A 67 13.54 13.03 5.05
CA SER A 67 14.88 12.47 5.23
C SER A 67 15.22 11.48 4.12
N ILE A 68 16.35 11.73 3.46
CA ILE A 68 16.81 10.88 2.37
C ILE A 68 17.22 9.48 2.82
N HIS A 69 17.72 9.36 4.05
CA HIS A 69 18.06 8.05 4.60
C HIS A 69 16.82 7.18 4.78
N LEU A 70 15.67 7.79 5.14
CA LEU A 70 14.40 7.08 5.21
C LEU A 70 13.90 6.67 3.82
N ALA A 71 14.07 7.52 2.80
CA ALA A 71 13.72 7.16 1.43
C ALA A 71 14.52 5.94 0.94
N PHE A 72 15.84 5.96 1.08
CA PHE A 72 16.69 4.81 0.70
C PHE A 72 16.37 3.55 1.50
N LEU A 73 16.12 3.68 2.79
CA LEU A 73 15.76 2.54 3.61
C LEU A 73 14.39 1.97 3.19
N SER A 74 13.41 2.82 2.89
CA SER A 74 12.11 2.40 2.37
C SER A 74 12.26 1.65 1.04
N HIS A 75 13.01 2.20 0.09
CA HIS A 75 13.27 1.53 -1.19
C HIS A 75 14.04 0.22 -1.03
N LEU A 76 15.01 0.14 -0.10
CA LEU A 76 15.70 -1.11 0.20
C LEU A 76 14.74 -2.16 0.75
N CYS A 77 13.86 -1.78 1.68
CA CYS A 77 12.80 -2.65 2.18
C CYS A 77 11.87 -3.12 1.07
N PHE A 78 11.49 -2.23 0.14
CA PHE A 78 10.65 -2.59 -1.01
C PHE A 78 11.36 -3.58 -1.94
N ILE A 79 12.64 -3.35 -2.27
CA ILE A 79 13.43 -4.30 -3.08
C ILE A 79 13.48 -5.67 -2.41
N LEU A 80 13.75 -5.72 -1.10
CA LEU A 80 13.78 -6.98 -0.35
C LEU A 80 12.42 -7.66 -0.35
N ALA A 81 11.34 -6.93 -0.11
CA ALA A 81 9.98 -7.45 -0.14
C ALA A 81 9.64 -8.07 -1.50
N SER A 82 9.90 -7.35 -2.59
CA SER A 82 9.68 -7.82 -3.96
C SER A 82 10.53 -9.05 -4.31
N LEU A 83 11.77 -9.12 -3.81
CA LEU A 83 12.61 -10.31 -3.98
C LEU A 83 12.07 -11.54 -3.22
N PHE A 84 11.53 -11.35 -2.02
CA PHE A 84 10.92 -12.43 -1.26
C PHE A 84 9.65 -12.96 -1.95
N TYR A 85 8.76 -12.08 -2.42
CA TYR A 85 7.58 -12.51 -3.19
C TYR A 85 7.95 -13.12 -4.54
N LEU A 86 8.95 -12.60 -5.25
CA LEU A 86 9.43 -13.23 -6.47
C LEU A 86 9.99 -14.63 -6.19
N LYS A 87 10.74 -14.79 -5.09
CA LYS A 87 11.24 -16.10 -4.67
C LYS A 87 10.10 -17.05 -4.30
N LEU A 88 9.07 -16.57 -3.59
CA LEU A 88 7.85 -17.30 -3.28
C LEU A 88 7.15 -17.82 -4.54
N ALA A 89 6.93 -16.94 -5.52
CA ALA A 89 6.28 -17.28 -6.78
C ALA A 89 7.10 -18.31 -7.59
N LEU A 90 8.44 -18.18 -7.60
CA LEU A 90 9.32 -19.15 -8.25
C LEU A 90 9.34 -20.51 -7.52
N VAL A 91 9.28 -20.53 -6.18
CA VAL A 91 9.17 -21.76 -5.39
C VAL A 91 7.86 -22.47 -5.71
N THR A 92 6.75 -21.74 -5.77
CA THR A 92 5.42 -22.25 -6.18
C THR A 92 5.43 -22.82 -7.59
N LEU A 93 6.02 -22.11 -8.56
CA LEU A 93 6.17 -22.59 -9.93
C LEU A 93 7.02 -23.87 -10.00
N ASN A 94 8.12 -23.92 -9.28
CA ASN A 94 8.98 -25.10 -9.24
C ASN A 94 8.27 -26.30 -8.62
N TRP A 95 7.51 -26.08 -7.55
CA TRP A 95 6.68 -27.11 -6.92
C TRP A 95 5.64 -27.66 -7.88
N TYR A 96 4.86 -26.78 -8.52
CA TYR A 96 3.85 -27.17 -9.51
C TYR A 96 4.46 -27.99 -10.67
N LEU A 97 5.60 -27.55 -11.22
CA LEU A 97 6.27 -28.29 -12.29
C LEU A 97 6.83 -29.64 -11.80
N TYR A 98 7.30 -29.72 -10.55
CA TYR A 98 7.78 -30.96 -9.95
C TYR A 98 6.66 -31.98 -9.78
N THR A 99 5.53 -31.58 -9.20
CA THR A 99 4.36 -32.46 -8.96
C THR A 99 3.74 -32.92 -10.27
N LYS A 100 3.61 -32.02 -11.27
CA LYS A 100 3.12 -32.40 -12.60
C LYS A 100 3.99 -33.40 -13.32
N ARG A 101 5.33 -33.29 -13.23
CA ARG A 101 6.25 -34.29 -13.81
C ARG A 101 6.15 -35.66 -13.14
N ARG A 102 5.67 -35.70 -11.90
CA ARG A 102 5.46 -36.93 -11.13
C ARG A 102 4.06 -37.51 -11.27
N GLY A 103 3.20 -36.87 -12.06
CA GLY A 103 1.84 -37.35 -12.31
C GLY A 103 0.92 -37.16 -11.11
N VAL A 104 1.21 -36.21 -10.21
CA VAL A 104 0.28 -35.87 -9.13
C VAL A 104 -1.03 -35.35 -9.74
N PRO A 105 -2.19 -35.94 -9.37
CA PRO A 105 -3.50 -35.49 -9.85
C PRO A 105 -3.75 -34.01 -9.52
N GLN A 106 -4.58 -33.33 -10.33
CA GLN A 106 -4.83 -31.89 -10.15
C GLN A 106 -5.65 -31.61 -8.88
N ASP A 107 -6.60 -32.48 -8.55
CA ASP A 107 -7.43 -32.42 -7.34
C ASP A 107 -6.59 -32.37 -6.04
N ILE A 108 -5.49 -33.12 -5.99
CA ILE A 108 -4.56 -33.09 -4.86
C ILE A 108 -3.85 -31.74 -4.75
N LEU A 109 -3.51 -31.13 -5.90
CA LEU A 109 -2.86 -29.82 -5.95
C LEU A 109 -3.82 -28.68 -5.65
N ASP A 110 -5.11 -28.83 -6.00
CA ASP A 110 -6.14 -27.82 -5.77
C ASP A 110 -6.54 -27.77 -4.28
N GLU A 111 -6.64 -28.93 -3.62
CA GLU A 111 -7.02 -28.98 -2.21
C GLU A 111 -5.85 -28.61 -1.27
N ASP A 112 -4.61 -28.93 -1.64
CA ASP A 112 -3.32 -28.57 -0.98
C ASP A 112 -3.32 -28.59 0.56
N THR A 113 -4.06 -29.52 1.17
CA THR A 113 -4.14 -29.69 2.63
C THR A 113 -3.23 -30.81 3.13
N GLU A 114 -2.81 -30.71 4.39
CA GLU A 114 -1.99 -31.75 5.02
C GLU A 114 -2.70 -33.09 5.05
N GLU A 115 -4.01 -33.11 5.31
CA GLU A 115 -4.80 -34.34 5.34
C GLU A 115 -4.80 -35.04 3.97
N VAL A 116 -5.00 -34.28 2.89
CA VAL A 116 -5.06 -34.80 1.52
C VAL A 116 -3.71 -35.31 1.07
N TRP A 117 -2.65 -34.53 1.31
CA TRP A 117 -1.29 -34.96 0.98
C TRP A 117 -0.90 -36.22 1.75
N THR A 118 -1.22 -36.31 3.05
CA THR A 118 -0.94 -37.48 3.88
C THR A 118 -1.67 -38.72 3.37
N SER A 119 -2.97 -38.62 3.07
CA SER A 119 -3.76 -39.75 2.57
C SER A 119 -3.25 -40.22 1.20
N TRP A 120 -3.08 -39.28 0.27
CA TRP A 120 -2.67 -39.59 -1.09
C TRP A 120 -1.28 -40.22 -1.14
N THR A 121 -0.30 -39.68 -0.41
CA THR A 121 1.05 -40.26 -0.43
C THR A 121 1.10 -41.64 0.23
N SER A 122 0.34 -41.85 1.30
CA SER A 122 0.25 -43.17 1.96
C SER A 122 -0.37 -44.23 1.03
N GLU A 123 -1.46 -43.89 0.33
CA GLU A 123 -2.13 -44.79 -0.61
C GLU A 123 -1.26 -45.13 -1.83
N ASN A 124 -0.43 -44.20 -2.26
CA ASN A 124 0.41 -44.34 -3.46
C ASN A 124 1.87 -44.74 -3.16
N GLY A 125 2.24 -44.96 -1.89
CA GLY A 125 3.61 -45.26 -1.49
C GLY A 125 4.60 -44.15 -1.87
N ALA A 126 4.16 -42.90 -1.79
CA ALA A 126 4.87 -41.72 -2.29
C ALA A 126 5.37 -40.79 -1.16
N ASP A 127 5.77 -41.35 -0.03
CA ASP A 127 6.23 -40.61 1.17
C ASP A 127 7.33 -39.58 0.86
N TYR A 128 8.23 -39.89 -0.08
CA TYR A 128 9.27 -38.95 -0.52
C TYR A 128 8.72 -37.65 -1.15
N ILE A 129 7.50 -37.69 -1.71
CA ILE A 129 6.82 -36.50 -2.24
C ILE A 129 6.23 -35.70 -1.08
N PHE A 130 5.73 -36.36 -0.03
CA PHE A 130 5.24 -35.71 1.18
C PHE A 130 6.35 -34.90 1.87
N ASP A 131 7.53 -35.50 2.07
CA ASP A 131 8.70 -34.81 2.64
C ASP A 131 9.08 -33.56 1.82
N LYS A 132 8.91 -33.65 0.49
CA LYS A 132 9.18 -32.52 -0.42
C LYS A 132 8.10 -31.45 -0.35
N TRP A 133 6.84 -31.82 -0.19
CA TRP A 133 5.74 -30.90 0.02
C TRP A 133 5.90 -30.13 1.33
N GLU A 134 6.28 -30.82 2.42
CA GLU A 134 6.51 -30.16 3.72
C GLU A 134 7.66 -29.15 3.63
N ALA A 135 8.77 -29.51 2.97
CA ALA A 135 9.87 -28.57 2.73
C ALA A 135 9.44 -27.37 1.88
N TYR A 136 8.64 -27.61 0.84
CA TYR A 136 8.04 -26.55 0.02
C TYR A 136 7.17 -25.60 0.86
N ARG A 137 6.27 -26.15 1.68
CA ARG A 137 5.35 -25.39 2.54
C ARG A 137 6.12 -24.49 3.52
N LEU A 138 7.17 -25.01 4.14
CA LEU A 138 8.02 -24.24 5.05
C LEU A 138 8.75 -23.09 4.33
N GLU A 139 9.32 -23.34 3.15
CA GLU A 139 9.92 -22.28 2.34
C GLU A 139 8.90 -21.23 1.90
N TYR A 140 7.70 -21.67 1.50
CA TYR A 140 6.59 -20.81 1.11
C TYR A 140 6.19 -19.87 2.24
N GLU A 141 5.88 -20.42 3.42
CA GLU A 141 5.47 -19.62 4.58
C GLU A 141 6.55 -18.62 5.01
N LEU A 142 7.82 -19.05 5.02
CA LEU A 142 8.94 -18.18 5.37
C LEU A 142 9.04 -16.99 4.42
N PHE A 143 9.04 -17.23 3.10
CA PHE A 143 9.20 -16.15 2.13
C PHE A 143 7.99 -15.23 2.10
N TYR A 144 6.77 -15.76 2.27
CA TYR A 144 5.58 -14.93 2.39
C TYR A 144 5.70 -14.01 3.63
N ILE A 145 5.93 -14.56 4.83
CA ILE A 145 6.02 -13.75 6.06
C ILE A 145 7.10 -12.66 5.93
N MET A 146 8.26 -13.01 5.38
CA MET A 146 9.35 -12.05 5.18
C MET A 146 8.96 -10.95 4.17
N GLY A 147 8.37 -11.30 3.03
CA GLY A 147 7.88 -10.33 2.05
C GLY A 147 6.87 -9.36 2.65
N ALA A 148 5.86 -9.89 3.34
CA ALA A 148 4.82 -9.11 4.00
C ALA A 148 5.39 -8.18 5.10
N LEU A 149 6.29 -8.69 5.93
CA LEU A 149 6.96 -7.92 6.98
C LEU A 149 7.78 -6.76 6.41
N PHE A 150 8.49 -6.95 5.30
CA PHE A 150 9.24 -5.87 4.67
C PHE A 150 8.32 -4.78 4.11
N PHE A 151 7.13 -5.11 3.58
CA PHE A 151 6.15 -4.09 3.21
C PHE A 151 5.55 -3.33 4.39
N VAL A 152 5.39 -3.98 5.55
CA VAL A 152 5.07 -3.25 6.80
C VAL A 152 6.14 -2.19 7.08
N PHE A 153 7.42 -2.55 6.94
CA PHE A 153 8.50 -1.57 7.10
C PHE A 153 8.48 -0.46 6.04
N VAL A 154 8.21 -0.78 4.75
CA VAL A 154 8.03 0.24 3.71
C VAL A 154 6.94 1.24 4.12
N GLY A 155 5.75 0.74 4.47
CA GLY A 155 4.62 1.59 4.88
C GLY A 155 4.94 2.43 6.11
N LEU A 156 5.61 1.89 7.13
CA LEU A 156 5.99 2.64 8.32
C LEU A 156 7.05 3.70 8.02
N LEU A 157 8.04 3.39 7.18
CA LEU A 157 9.10 4.33 6.80
C LEU A 157 8.52 5.48 5.96
N ASP A 158 7.63 5.18 5.02
CA ASP A 158 6.95 6.19 4.20
C ASP A 158 5.93 6.99 5.00
N LEU A 159 5.24 6.39 5.97
CA LEU A 159 4.41 7.11 6.94
C LEU A 159 5.24 8.12 7.73
N ILE A 160 6.41 7.73 8.24
CA ILE A 160 7.32 8.64 8.97
C ILE A 160 7.90 9.71 8.02
N ARG A 161 8.19 9.35 6.77
CA ARG A 161 8.81 10.26 5.80
C ARG A 161 7.84 11.33 5.31
N TYR A 162 6.62 10.95 4.96
CA TYR A 162 5.61 11.83 4.36
C TYR A 162 4.58 12.36 5.35
N PHE A 163 4.41 11.72 6.51
CA PHE A 163 3.33 12.02 7.47
C PHE A 163 1.93 12.01 6.83
N ASP A 164 1.76 11.17 5.81
CA ASP A 164 0.49 10.99 5.11
C ASP A 164 -0.15 9.68 5.58
N CYS A 165 -1.36 9.79 6.14
CA CYS A 165 -2.10 8.66 6.67
C CYS A 165 -2.45 7.63 5.60
N LEU A 166 -2.44 8.00 4.31
CA LEU A 166 -2.69 7.04 3.24
C LEU A 166 -1.60 5.96 3.17
N ASN A 167 -0.37 6.22 3.60
CA ASN A 167 0.67 5.18 3.68
C ASN A 167 0.36 4.10 4.74
N MET A 168 -0.64 4.31 5.62
CA MET A 168 -1.15 3.25 6.49
C MET A 168 -1.78 2.10 5.70
N VAL A 169 -2.28 2.35 4.48
CA VAL A 169 -2.84 1.29 3.63
C VAL A 169 -1.77 0.24 3.34
N LEU A 170 -0.53 0.66 3.07
CA LEU A 170 0.59 -0.25 2.83
C LEU A 170 0.98 -1.05 4.08
N VAL A 171 0.94 -0.41 5.25
CA VAL A 171 1.14 -1.10 6.54
C VAL A 171 0.08 -2.18 6.75
N LEU A 172 -1.18 -1.84 6.53
CA LEU A 172 -2.30 -2.76 6.69
C LEU A 172 -2.24 -3.91 5.67
N ALA A 173 -1.81 -3.65 4.43
CA ALA A 173 -1.56 -4.67 3.41
C ALA A 173 -0.54 -5.70 3.91
N GLY A 174 0.63 -5.24 4.36
CA GLY A 174 1.66 -6.12 4.90
C GLY A 174 1.20 -6.89 6.14
N VAL A 175 0.45 -6.27 7.06
CA VAL A 175 -0.11 -6.96 8.24
C VAL A 175 -1.13 -8.03 7.82
N ALA A 176 -2.01 -7.73 6.87
CA ALA A 176 -2.97 -8.70 6.33
C ALA A 176 -2.25 -9.90 5.69
N GLY A 177 -1.21 -9.66 4.89
CA GLY A 177 -0.37 -10.72 4.31
C GLY A 177 0.31 -11.60 5.37
N MET A 178 0.82 -11.00 6.46
CA MET A 178 1.37 -11.79 7.58
C MET A 178 0.31 -12.63 8.28
N ILE A 179 -0.89 -12.09 8.52
CA ILE A 179 -2.00 -12.84 9.13
C ILE A 179 -2.42 -13.98 8.21
N SER A 180 -2.47 -13.75 6.90
CA SER A 180 -2.72 -14.79 5.90
C SER A 180 -1.72 -15.95 6.02
N ALA A 181 -0.42 -15.65 5.97
CA ALA A 181 0.63 -16.66 6.03
C ALA A 181 0.63 -17.45 7.35
N LEU A 182 0.27 -16.81 8.47
CA LEU A 182 0.18 -17.44 9.80
C LEU A 182 -1.16 -18.13 10.08
N SER A 183 -2.14 -18.01 9.17
CA SER A 183 -3.47 -18.58 9.37
C SER A 183 -3.44 -20.10 9.26
N LYS A 184 -4.09 -20.76 10.22
CA LYS A 184 -4.18 -22.23 10.32
C LYS A 184 -5.27 -22.84 9.45
N THR A 185 -6.26 -22.05 9.06
CA THR A 185 -7.39 -22.50 8.24
C THR A 185 -7.25 -21.92 6.83
N TYR A 186 -7.52 -22.73 5.81
CA TYR A 186 -7.53 -22.30 4.41
C TYR A 186 -8.40 -21.05 4.20
N GLN A 187 -9.64 -21.06 4.69
CA GLN A 187 -10.55 -19.93 4.54
C GLN A 187 -10.00 -18.60 5.09
N ALA A 188 -9.39 -18.60 6.28
CA ALA A 188 -8.80 -17.39 6.84
C ALA A 188 -7.58 -16.93 6.03
N ARG A 189 -6.74 -17.86 5.57
CA ARG A 189 -5.60 -17.55 4.69
C ARG A 189 -6.08 -16.85 3.43
N THR A 190 -7.05 -17.44 2.71
CA THR A 190 -7.61 -16.86 1.47
C THR A 190 -8.24 -15.49 1.70
N ILE A 191 -8.99 -15.29 2.78
CA ILE A 191 -9.62 -13.98 3.08
C ILE A 191 -8.55 -12.91 3.35
N TRP A 192 -7.54 -13.22 4.17
CA TRP A 192 -6.51 -12.24 4.52
C TRP A 192 -5.56 -11.95 3.36
N ASP A 193 -5.27 -12.95 2.52
CA ASP A 193 -4.56 -12.77 1.26
C ASP A 193 -5.32 -11.84 0.31
N PHE A 194 -6.62 -12.11 0.12
CA PHE A 194 -7.51 -11.28 -0.67
C PHE A 194 -7.54 -9.83 -0.18
N VAL A 195 -7.66 -9.61 1.14
CA VAL A 195 -7.61 -8.26 1.73
C VAL A 195 -6.26 -7.58 1.48
N SER A 196 -5.16 -8.33 1.66
CA SER A 196 -3.79 -7.84 1.46
C SER A 196 -3.57 -7.31 0.04
N VAL A 197 -3.87 -8.12 -0.98
CA VAL A 197 -3.65 -7.74 -2.39
C VAL A 197 -4.49 -6.54 -2.81
N HIS A 198 -5.71 -6.42 -2.29
CA HIS A 198 -6.56 -5.25 -2.55
C HIS A 198 -6.04 -3.98 -1.89
N MET A 199 -5.44 -4.09 -0.69
CA MET A 199 -4.79 -2.95 -0.05
C MET A 199 -3.54 -2.51 -0.83
N PHE A 200 -2.74 -3.44 -1.33
CA PHE A 200 -1.63 -3.10 -2.24
C PHE A 200 -2.13 -2.38 -3.51
N PHE A 201 -3.24 -2.84 -4.08
CA PHE A 201 -3.84 -2.20 -5.25
C PHE A 201 -4.35 -0.78 -4.96
N ILE A 202 -4.99 -0.57 -3.80
CA ILE A 202 -5.42 0.77 -3.36
C ILE A 202 -4.22 1.68 -3.17
N GLU A 203 -3.14 1.20 -2.55
CA GLU A 203 -1.92 1.98 -2.40
C GLU A 203 -1.28 2.31 -3.75
N ALA A 204 -1.29 1.38 -4.71
CA ALA A 204 -0.77 1.65 -6.05
C ALA A 204 -1.56 2.77 -6.77
N ILE A 205 -2.89 2.82 -6.59
CA ILE A 205 -3.71 3.93 -7.08
C ILE A 205 -3.33 5.24 -6.38
N ASN A 206 -3.16 5.20 -5.05
CA ASN A 206 -2.76 6.36 -4.26
C ASN A 206 -1.42 6.94 -4.71
N LEU A 207 -0.41 6.09 -4.94
CA LEU A 207 0.90 6.49 -5.47
C LEU A 207 0.77 7.18 -6.84
N LEU A 208 -0.02 6.62 -7.76
CA LEU A 208 -0.23 7.21 -9.07
C LEU A 208 -0.92 8.58 -9.03
N LEU A 209 -1.83 8.78 -8.07
CA LEU A 209 -2.55 10.04 -7.88
C LEU A 209 -1.72 11.10 -7.13
N ARG A 210 -0.63 10.69 -6.48
CA ARG A 210 0.24 11.59 -5.73
C ARG A 210 0.95 12.55 -6.69
N LYS A 211 0.83 13.85 -6.40
CA LYS A 211 1.50 14.89 -7.21
C LYS A 211 2.97 15.00 -6.83
N HIS A 212 3.85 14.42 -7.65
CA HIS A 212 5.28 14.65 -7.54
C HIS A 212 5.68 15.94 -8.26
N ASN A 213 6.12 16.96 -7.49
CA ASN A 213 6.57 18.25 -8.01
C ASN A 213 8.10 18.37 -7.98
N TYR A 214 8.83 17.40 -8.53
CA TYR A 214 10.30 17.43 -8.58
C TYR A 214 10.86 16.74 -9.82
N GLU A 215 12.05 17.15 -10.28
CA GLU A 215 12.67 16.56 -11.48
C GLU A 215 12.98 15.07 -11.28
N GLY A 216 12.57 14.21 -12.22
CA GLY A 216 12.63 12.75 -12.08
C GLY A 216 11.26 12.05 -12.03
N VAL A 217 10.15 12.82 -12.01
CA VAL A 217 8.76 12.31 -11.99
C VAL A 217 8.51 11.19 -13.00
N ALA A 218 9.10 11.27 -14.19
CA ALA A 218 8.85 10.27 -15.24
C ALA A 218 9.31 8.87 -14.83
N CYS A 219 10.44 8.74 -14.14
CA CYS A 219 10.94 7.44 -13.67
C CYS A 219 10.07 6.89 -12.53
N PHE A 220 9.69 7.72 -11.56
CA PHE A 220 8.76 7.35 -10.50
C PHE A 220 7.40 6.89 -11.07
N ARG A 221 6.85 7.63 -12.04
CA ARG A 221 5.59 7.24 -12.69
C ARG A 221 5.67 5.90 -13.41
N ILE A 222 6.81 5.58 -14.01
CA ILE A 222 7.01 4.25 -14.62
C ILE A 222 6.97 3.17 -13.55
N GLY A 223 7.64 3.42 -12.40
CA GLY A 223 7.58 2.54 -11.24
C GLY A 223 6.15 2.35 -10.73
N ASP A 224 5.45 3.45 -10.42
CA ASP A 224 4.06 3.44 -9.95
C ASP A 224 3.13 2.66 -10.88
N VAL A 225 3.28 2.82 -12.21
CA VAL A 225 2.50 2.07 -13.21
C VAL A 225 2.84 0.58 -13.17
N CYS A 226 4.11 0.20 -13.03
CA CYS A 226 4.50 -1.20 -12.89
C CYS A 226 3.93 -1.81 -11.61
N PHE A 227 4.01 -1.10 -10.48
CA PHE A 227 3.42 -1.56 -9.22
C PHE A 227 1.89 -1.71 -9.34
N LEU A 228 1.20 -0.75 -9.96
CA LEU A 228 -0.24 -0.83 -10.21
C LEU A 228 -0.63 -2.03 -11.06
N ILE A 229 0.08 -2.27 -12.17
CA ILE A 229 -0.21 -3.42 -13.03
C ILE A 229 0.04 -4.72 -12.26
N GLY A 230 1.13 -4.82 -11.50
CA GLY A 230 1.40 -5.99 -10.65
C GLY A 230 0.27 -6.22 -9.64
N ALA A 231 -0.07 -5.22 -8.83
CA ALA A 231 -1.12 -5.33 -7.83
C ALA A 231 -2.51 -5.66 -8.43
N LEU A 232 -2.80 -5.18 -9.66
CA LEU A 232 -4.00 -5.57 -10.40
C LEU A 232 -3.97 -7.05 -10.78
N LEU A 233 -2.84 -7.57 -11.25
CA LEU A 233 -2.68 -8.99 -11.57
C LEU A 233 -2.85 -9.84 -10.31
N ASP A 234 -2.31 -9.42 -9.16
CA ASP A 234 -2.50 -10.14 -7.88
C ASP A 234 -3.98 -10.16 -7.47
N CYS A 235 -4.70 -9.04 -7.66
CA CYS A 235 -6.15 -9.02 -7.44
C CYS A 235 -6.86 -10.02 -8.36
N ILE A 236 -6.55 -10.02 -9.65
CA ILE A 236 -7.13 -10.99 -10.62
C ILE A 236 -6.81 -12.43 -10.17
N GLY A 237 -5.57 -12.70 -9.76
CA GLY A 237 -5.13 -13.99 -9.24
C GLY A 237 -5.96 -14.43 -8.05
N SER A 238 -6.18 -13.55 -7.07
CA SER A 238 -7.00 -13.85 -5.89
C SER A 238 -8.45 -14.21 -6.23
N TYR A 239 -9.06 -13.56 -7.23
CA TYR A 239 -10.41 -13.91 -7.69
C TYR A 239 -10.45 -15.25 -8.42
N VAL A 240 -9.42 -15.56 -9.21
CA VAL A 240 -9.31 -16.84 -9.92
C VAL A 240 -9.08 -18.00 -8.95
N GLY A 241 -8.29 -17.77 -7.90
CA GLY A 241 -8.06 -18.74 -6.83
C GLY A 241 -9.35 -19.07 -6.08
N ILE A 242 -10.14 -18.05 -5.72
CA ILE A 242 -11.47 -18.25 -5.12
C ILE A 242 -12.42 -19.03 -6.04
N ALA A 243 -12.28 -18.88 -7.35
CA ALA A 243 -13.10 -19.58 -8.33
C ALA A 243 -12.62 -21.03 -8.61
N GLU A 244 -11.60 -21.53 -7.89
CA GLU A 244 -11.05 -22.89 -8.05
C GLU A 244 -10.63 -23.20 -9.50
N HIS A 245 -10.10 -22.18 -10.19
CA HIS A 245 -9.59 -22.29 -11.56
C HIS A 245 -8.08 -22.04 -11.62
N GLU A 246 -7.37 -22.49 -10.59
CA GLU A 246 -5.92 -22.36 -10.50
C GLU A 246 -5.23 -23.27 -11.52
N GLY A 247 -4.52 -22.64 -12.44
CA GLY A 247 -3.71 -23.34 -13.43
C GLY A 247 -2.31 -22.73 -13.50
N LEU A 248 -1.44 -23.38 -14.27
CA LEU A 248 -0.07 -22.90 -14.52
C LEU A 248 -0.02 -21.41 -14.92
N TRP A 249 -1.02 -20.93 -15.64
CA TRP A 249 -1.09 -19.54 -16.11
C TRP A 249 -1.25 -18.53 -14.97
N VAL A 250 -1.93 -18.89 -13.87
CA VAL A 250 -2.07 -18.05 -12.66
C VAL A 250 -0.72 -17.91 -11.99
N ILE A 251 -0.01 -19.03 -11.79
CA ILE A 251 1.34 -19.03 -11.19
C ILE A 251 2.32 -18.22 -12.06
N GLN A 252 2.22 -18.31 -13.39
CA GLN A 252 3.03 -17.49 -14.30
C GLN A 252 2.70 -16.00 -14.20
N MET A 253 1.43 -15.66 -14.03
CA MET A 253 0.97 -14.30 -13.80
C MET A 253 1.51 -13.75 -12.48
N ASP A 254 1.53 -14.54 -11.39
CA ASP A 254 2.11 -14.13 -10.10
C ASP A 254 3.62 -13.84 -10.23
N VAL A 255 4.35 -14.70 -10.94
CA VAL A 255 5.78 -14.46 -11.23
C VAL A 255 5.95 -13.15 -12.01
N PHE A 256 5.09 -12.90 -12.99
CA PHE A 256 5.14 -11.66 -13.78
C PHE A 256 4.80 -10.43 -12.93
N SER A 257 3.79 -10.51 -12.07
CA SER A 257 3.43 -9.48 -11.10
C SER A 257 4.61 -9.14 -10.19
N CYS A 258 5.23 -10.16 -9.58
CA CYS A 258 6.40 -9.97 -8.71
C CYS A 258 7.59 -9.34 -9.46
N CYS A 259 7.78 -9.67 -10.74
CA CYS A 259 8.78 -9.00 -11.58
C CYS A 259 8.47 -7.51 -11.76
N LEU A 260 7.20 -7.14 -11.94
CA LEU A 260 6.77 -5.74 -12.05
C LEU A 260 6.98 -4.99 -10.72
N TRP A 261 6.72 -5.63 -9.58
CA TRP A 261 6.98 -5.05 -8.25
C TRP A 261 8.48 -4.79 -8.03
N LEU A 262 9.34 -5.74 -8.42
CA LEU A 262 10.79 -5.55 -8.35
C LEU A 262 11.24 -4.43 -9.29
N PHE A 263 10.71 -4.37 -10.50
CA PHE A 263 11.02 -3.31 -11.45
C PHE A 263 10.57 -1.94 -10.93
N SER A 264 9.41 -1.84 -10.27
CA SER A 264 8.97 -0.62 -9.58
C SER A 264 10.01 -0.18 -8.56
N ALA A 265 10.38 -1.06 -7.63
CA ALA A 265 11.33 -0.72 -6.57
C ALA A 265 12.70 -0.28 -7.12
N LEU A 266 13.17 -0.91 -8.20
CA LEU A 266 14.42 -0.55 -8.88
C LEU A 266 14.34 0.77 -9.64
N THR A 267 13.20 1.09 -10.24
CA THR A 267 13.00 2.37 -10.93
C THR A 267 12.89 3.51 -9.94
N ASP A 268 12.22 3.31 -8.81
CA ASP A 268 12.09 4.31 -7.74
C ASP A 268 13.45 4.65 -7.12
N ILE A 269 14.26 3.66 -6.74
CA ILE A 269 15.59 3.92 -6.19
C ILE A 269 16.50 4.60 -7.22
N THR A 270 16.35 4.26 -8.51
CA THR A 270 17.11 4.90 -9.60
C THR A 270 16.72 6.36 -9.74
N ALA A 271 15.42 6.67 -9.64
CA ALA A 271 14.90 8.03 -9.69
C ALA A 271 15.39 8.86 -8.49
N GLU A 272 15.40 8.28 -7.29
CA GLU A 272 15.93 8.90 -6.07
C GLU A 272 17.44 9.20 -6.20
N ILE A 273 18.23 8.25 -6.72
CA ILE A 273 19.67 8.45 -6.99
C ILE A 273 19.89 9.56 -8.03
N TYR A 274 19.08 9.58 -9.09
CA TYR A 274 19.17 10.60 -10.14
C TYR A 274 18.90 12.00 -9.57
N TYR A 275 17.83 12.13 -8.78
CA TYR A 275 17.46 13.36 -8.09
C TYR A 275 18.61 13.87 -7.19
N LEU A 276 19.21 12.97 -6.41
CA LEU A 276 20.35 13.29 -5.56
C LEU A 276 21.56 13.80 -6.32
N ARG A 277 21.97 13.05 -7.35
CA ARG A 277 23.17 13.36 -8.12
C ARG A 277 23.06 14.75 -8.75
N LYS A 278 21.87 15.14 -9.20
CA LYS A 278 21.64 16.47 -9.78
C LYS A 278 21.69 17.57 -8.72
N ARG A 279 21.13 17.36 -7.51
CA ARG A 279 21.24 18.33 -6.41
C ARG A 279 22.67 18.51 -5.90
N VAL A 280 23.42 17.43 -5.75
CA VAL A 280 24.82 17.48 -5.30
C VAL A 280 25.73 18.04 -6.42
N GLY A 281 25.50 17.64 -7.67
CA GLY A 281 26.28 18.09 -8.83
C GLY A 281 25.97 19.49 -9.33
N GLY A 282 24.77 20.02 -9.05
CA GLY A 282 24.37 21.39 -9.37
C GLY A 282 24.83 22.44 -8.36
N SER A 283 25.37 22.01 -7.21
CA SER A 283 25.84 22.92 -6.15
C SER A 283 27.30 23.36 -6.30
N SER A 284 27.98 22.98 -7.39
CA SER A 284 29.37 23.38 -7.65
C SER A 284 29.53 24.84 -8.12
N ASP A 285 28.44 25.55 -8.47
CA ASP A 285 28.50 26.94 -8.94
C ASP A 285 27.83 27.98 -8.01
N GLY A 286 27.48 27.59 -6.78
CA GLY A 286 26.97 28.58 -5.83
C GLY A 286 26.74 28.00 -4.45
N ILE A 287 27.37 28.60 -3.45
CA ILE A 287 27.08 28.43 -2.04
C ILE A 287 25.63 28.93 -1.82
N GLY A 288 24.66 28.05 -2.06
CA GLY A 288 23.25 28.23 -1.76
C GLY A 288 22.90 27.25 -0.66
N THR A 289 22.55 27.78 0.50
CA THR A 289 22.07 27.04 1.66
C THR A 289 20.99 26.01 1.29
N VAL A 290 21.16 24.80 1.80
CA VAL A 290 20.20 23.71 1.72
C VAL A 290 18.89 24.16 2.38
N GLN A 291 17.91 24.58 1.58
CA GLN A 291 16.52 24.66 2.03
C GLN A 291 15.86 23.28 1.80
N CYS A 292 15.73 22.53 2.88
CA CYS A 292 14.73 21.46 2.97
C CYS A 292 13.35 22.14 3.09
N TYR A 293 12.40 21.73 2.24
CA TYR A 293 10.97 22.02 2.37
C TYR A 293 10.28 20.80 2.98
#